data_AF-A0A7J7V8U2-F1
#
_entry.id   AF-A0A7J7V8U2-F1
#
_cell.length_a   1.000
_cell.length_b   1.000
_cell.length_c   1.000
_cell.angle_alpha   90.00
_cell.angle_beta   90.00
_cell.angle_gamma   90.00
#
_symmetry.space_group_name_H-M   'P 1'
#
loop_
_entity.id
_entity.type
_entity.pdbx_description
1 polymer ?
#
loop_
_entity_poly.entity_id
_entity_poly.type
_entity_poly.pdbx_seq_one_letter_code
_entity_poly.pdbx_strand_id
1 'polypeptide(L)'
;MADGELNVDSLITRLLEVRGCRPGKIVQMTEAEVRGLCIKSREIFLSQPILLELEAPLKICGIHDLDLICRAHQVVEDGYEFFAKRQLVTLFSAPNYCGEFDNAGGMMSVDETLMCSFQILKPSEKKAKYQYGGLNSGRPVTPPRTANPPKKR
;
A
#
# COMPACT_ATOMS: atom_id res chain seq x y z
N MET A 1 23.05 -21.32 2.60
CA MET A 1 22.25 -21.44 3.84
C MET A 1 21.00 -22.20 3.45
N ALA A 2 20.61 -23.22 4.21
CA ALA A 2 19.52 -24.12 3.83
C ALA A 2 18.22 -23.34 3.65
N ASP A 3 17.80 -23.19 2.39
CA ASP A 3 16.55 -22.56 1.99
C ASP A 3 15.45 -23.59 2.24
N GLY A 4 14.94 -23.63 3.47
CA GLY A 4 13.75 -24.39 3.79
C GLY A 4 12.62 -23.81 2.95
N GLU A 5 12.14 -24.58 1.96
CA GLU A 5 11.11 -24.14 1.03
C GLU A 5 9.91 -23.58 1.79
N LEU A 6 9.66 -22.28 1.63
CA LEU A 6 8.55 -21.59 2.28
C LEU A 6 7.24 -22.20 1.78
N ASN A 7 6.52 -22.90 2.65
CA ASN A 7 5.20 -23.44 2.31
C ASN A 7 4.14 -22.32 2.34
N VAL A 8 3.98 -21.66 1.20
CA VAL A 8 3.07 -20.52 1.04
C VAL A 8 1.61 -20.94 1.27
N ASP A 9 1.19 -22.13 0.83
CA ASP A 9 -0.19 -22.60 0.98
C ASP A 9 -0.58 -22.81 2.45
N SER A 10 0.34 -23.34 3.26
CA SER A 10 0.14 -23.46 4.71
C SER A 10 0.02 -22.09 5.39
N LEU A 11 0.80 -21.10 4.94
CA LEU A 11 0.72 -19.73 5.46
C LEU A 11 -0.59 -19.06 5.07
N ILE A 12 -1.01 -19.19 3.81
CA ILE A 12 -2.30 -18.69 3.32
C ILE A 12 -3.43 -19.30 4.13
N THR A 13 -3.42 -20.63 4.34
CA THR A 13 -4.45 -21.32 5.12
C THR A 13 -4.56 -20.73 6.53
N ARG A 14 -3.44 -20.61 7.26
CA ARG A 14 -3.40 -20.00 8.60
C ARG A 14 -3.85 -18.54 8.62
N LEU A 15 -3.48 -17.76 7.62
CA LEU A 15 -3.91 -16.37 7.49
C LEU A 15 -5.40 -16.28 7.20
N LEU A 16 -5.98 -17.25 6.48
CA LEU A 16 -7.41 -17.28 6.17
C LEU A 16 -8.25 -17.85 7.32
N GLU A 17 -7.68 -18.57 8.30
CA GLU A 17 -8.38 -19.03 9.51
C GLU A 17 -8.96 -17.90 10.39
N VAL A 18 -8.57 -16.65 10.16
CA VAL A 18 -9.16 -15.48 10.84
C VAL A 18 -10.31 -14.85 10.06
N ARG A 19 -10.59 -15.32 8.84
CA ARG A 19 -11.75 -14.87 8.06
C ARG A 19 -13.03 -15.15 8.85
N GLY A 20 -13.87 -14.13 9.04
CA GLY A 20 -15.09 -14.23 9.84
C GLY A 20 -14.91 -14.22 11.37
N CYS A 21 -13.67 -14.19 11.86
CA CYS A 21 -13.40 -13.98 13.30
C CYS A 21 -13.54 -12.51 13.69
N ARG A 22 -13.71 -12.24 14.98
CA ARG A 22 -13.68 -10.87 15.50
C ARG A 22 -12.32 -10.21 15.18
N PRO A 23 -12.30 -8.93 14.76
CA PRO A 23 -11.06 -8.19 14.56
C PRO A 23 -10.12 -8.31 15.78
N GLY A 24 -8.82 -8.47 15.52
CA GLY A 24 -7.80 -8.63 16.56
C GLY A 24 -7.42 -10.08 16.90
N LYS A 25 -7.98 -11.09 16.22
CA LYS A 25 -7.50 -12.47 16.33
C LYS A 25 -6.06 -12.56 15.80
N ILE A 26 -5.15 -13.04 16.64
CA ILE A 26 -3.73 -13.15 16.32
C ILE A 26 -3.46 -14.46 15.57
N VAL A 27 -2.73 -14.38 14.44
CA VAL A 27 -2.20 -15.54 13.72
C VAL A 27 -0.76 -15.76 14.17
N GLN A 28 -0.43 -16.99 14.55
CA GLN A 28 0.94 -17.35 14.93
C GLN A 28 1.80 -17.55 13.66
N MET A 29 2.83 -16.71 13.53
CA MET A 29 3.83 -16.78 12.46
C MET A 29 5.22 -16.55 13.07
N THR A 30 6.19 -17.31 12.59
CA THR A 30 7.60 -17.13 12.94
C THR A 30 8.22 -15.98 12.15
N GLU A 31 9.27 -15.38 12.68
CA GLU A 31 10.03 -14.34 11.96
C GLU A 31 10.52 -14.83 10.59
N ALA A 32 10.96 -16.09 10.51
CA ALA A 32 11.43 -16.71 9.28
C ALA A 32 10.32 -16.78 8.22
N GLU A 33 9.10 -17.14 8.60
CA GLU A 33 7.95 -17.17 7.70
C GLU A 33 7.56 -15.77 7.20
N VAL A 34 7.53 -14.78 8.09
CA VAL A 34 7.24 -13.38 7.72
C VAL A 34 8.31 -12.85 6.77
N ARG A 35 9.58 -13.07 7.09
CA ARG A 35 10.71 -12.64 6.26
C ARG A 35 10.70 -13.34 4.90
N GLY A 36 10.45 -14.66 4.88
CA GLY A 36 10.32 -15.44 3.65
C GLY A 36 9.20 -14.93 2.76
N LEU A 37 8.03 -14.62 3.33
CA LEU A 37 6.91 -14.04 2.61
C LEU A 37 7.27 -12.70 1.98
N CYS A 38 7.89 -11.78 2.73
CA CYS A 38 8.34 -10.50 2.20
C CYS A 38 9.36 -10.65 1.06
N ILE A 39 10.29 -11.61 1.17
CA ILE A 39 11.28 -11.88 0.11
C ILE A 39 10.60 -12.38 -1.15
N LYS A 40 9.69 -13.36 -1.05
CA LYS A 40 8.94 -13.90 -2.19
C LYS A 40 8.03 -12.87 -2.83
N SER A 41 7.31 -12.08 -2.04
CA SER A 41 6.49 -10.98 -2.57
C SER A 41 7.35 -9.95 -3.31
N ARG A 42 8.53 -9.61 -2.79
CA ARG A 42 9.47 -8.69 -3.44
C ARG A 42 9.92 -9.20 -4.81
N GLU A 43 10.22 -10.48 -4.96
CA GLU A 43 10.59 -11.08 -6.25
C GLU A 43 9.48 -10.93 -7.29
N ILE A 44 8.22 -11.18 -6.89
CA ILE A 44 7.05 -11.03 -7.76
C ILE A 44 6.83 -9.57 -8.15
N PHE A 45 6.88 -8.64 -7.19
CA PHE A 45 6.69 -7.22 -7.51
C PHE A 45 7.81 -6.65 -8.39
N LEU A 46 9.02 -7.20 -8.31
CA LEU A 46 10.13 -6.79 -9.19
C LEU A 46 10.07 -7.42 -10.58
N SER A 47 9.43 -8.59 -10.72
CA SER A 47 9.27 -9.25 -12.03
C SER A 47 8.12 -8.66 -12.84
N GLN A 48 7.16 -8.01 -12.18
CA GLN A 48 6.04 -7.35 -12.83
C GLN A 48 6.45 -5.96 -13.36
N PRO A 49 5.96 -5.56 -14.55
CA PRO A 49 6.19 -4.21 -15.05
C PRO A 49 5.49 -3.20 -14.13
N ILE A 50 6.28 -2.35 -13.48
CA ILE A 50 5.80 -1.26 -12.61
C ILE A 50 5.10 -0.15 -13.43
N LEU A 51 5.44 -0.06 -14.72
CA LEU A 51 4.92 0.92 -15.66
C LEU A 51 4.11 0.23 -16.76
N LEU A 52 2.83 0.60 -16.85
CA LEU A 52 1.99 0.30 -18.01
C LEU A 52 1.98 1.54 -18.91
N GLU A 53 2.58 1.43 -20.09
CA GLU A 53 2.49 2.46 -21.13
C GLU A 53 1.16 2.30 -21.86
N LEU A 54 0.33 3.34 -21.80
CA LEU A 54 -1.03 3.33 -22.30
C LEU A 54 -1.22 4.54 -23.23
N GLU A 55 -1.68 4.30 -24.46
CA GLU A 55 -1.91 5.35 -25.47
C GLU A 55 -3.33 5.97 -25.35
N ALA A 56 -3.42 7.30 -25.52
CA ALA A 56 -4.69 8.02 -25.42
C ALA A 56 -5.59 7.84 -26.65
N PRO A 57 -6.94 7.94 -26.51
CA PRO A 57 -7.69 8.27 -25.29
C PRO A 57 -7.97 7.05 -24.40
N LEU A 58 -7.52 7.11 -23.15
CA LEU A 58 -7.71 6.04 -22.17
C LEU A 58 -9.05 6.18 -21.45
N LYS A 59 -10.00 5.32 -21.80
CA LYS A 59 -11.16 5.02 -20.95
C LYS A 59 -10.81 3.81 -20.09
N ILE A 60 -10.16 4.04 -18.96
CA ILE A 60 -9.56 2.95 -18.16
C ILE A 60 -10.62 1.98 -17.61
N CYS A 61 -11.73 2.51 -17.13
CA CYS A 61 -12.86 1.70 -16.66
C CYS A 61 -13.72 1.14 -17.82
N GLY A 62 -13.95 1.94 -18.86
CA GLY A 62 -14.92 1.61 -19.91
C GLY A 62 -14.43 0.68 -21.03
N ILE A 63 -13.11 0.48 -21.19
CA ILE A 63 -12.56 -0.42 -22.22
C ILE A 63 -12.41 -1.86 -21.68
N HIS A 64 -12.15 -1.99 -20.38
CA HIS A 64 -11.81 -3.26 -19.74
C HIS A 64 -12.90 -3.77 -18.78
N ASP A 65 -14.08 -3.14 -18.77
CA ASP A 65 -15.18 -3.47 -17.86
C ASP A 65 -14.74 -3.47 -16.38
N LEU A 66 -14.02 -2.41 -15.98
CA LEU A 66 -13.50 -2.21 -14.62
C LEU A 66 -14.21 -1.04 -13.95
N ASP A 67 -14.64 -1.19 -12.69
CA ASP A 67 -15.33 -0.11 -11.98
C ASP A 67 -14.39 0.86 -11.24
N LEU A 68 -13.25 0.35 -10.75
CA LEU A 68 -12.34 1.09 -9.88
C LEU A 68 -10.89 0.68 -10.10
N ILE A 69 -10.01 1.66 -10.25
CA ILE A 69 -8.57 1.46 -10.18
C ILE A 69 -8.12 1.73 -8.75
N CYS A 70 -7.50 0.73 -8.11
CA CYS A 70 -6.83 0.92 -6.83
C CYS A 70 -5.30 0.94 -7.04
N ARG A 71 -4.65 2.02 -6.59
CA ARG A 71 -3.19 2.18 -6.65
C ARG A 71 -2.62 2.75 -5.35
N ALA A 72 -1.31 2.79 -5.22
CA ALA A 72 -0.61 3.36 -4.08
C ALA A 72 0.40 4.44 -4.53
N HIS A 73 1.67 4.32 -4.13
CA HIS A 73 2.83 5.09 -4.60
C HIS A 73 2.91 6.56 -4.15
N GLN A 74 1.80 7.29 -4.10
CA GLN A 74 1.78 8.68 -3.66
C GLN A 74 1.27 8.79 -2.22
N VAL A 75 1.97 9.56 -1.39
CA VAL A 75 1.48 9.96 -0.07
C VAL A 75 0.21 10.81 -0.24
N VAL A 76 -0.83 10.48 0.52
CA VAL A 76 -2.08 11.22 0.61
C VAL A 76 -2.43 11.45 2.08
N GLU A 77 -3.01 12.59 2.39
CA GLU A 77 -3.19 13.10 3.76
C GLU A 77 -3.94 12.11 4.67
N ASP A 78 -5.08 11.61 4.23
CA ASP A 78 -5.92 10.70 5.01
C ASP A 78 -5.57 9.21 4.83
N GLY A 79 -4.47 8.90 4.14
CA GLY A 79 -4.09 7.52 3.81
C GLY A 79 -4.93 6.89 2.70
N TYR A 80 -5.99 7.54 2.22
CA TYR A 80 -6.63 7.27 0.94
C TYR A 80 -7.13 8.55 0.28
N GLU A 81 -7.23 8.56 -1.05
CA GLU A 81 -7.84 9.68 -1.79
C GLU A 81 -8.49 9.18 -3.09
N PHE A 82 -9.72 9.64 -3.36
CA PHE A 82 -10.43 9.35 -4.60
C PHE A 82 -10.18 10.44 -5.64
N PHE A 83 -9.97 10.02 -6.87
CA PHE A 83 -9.84 10.85 -8.06
C PHE A 83 -10.85 10.43 -9.13
N ALA A 84 -10.96 11.21 -10.19
CA ALA A 84 -11.76 10.88 -11.37
C ALA A 84 -13.18 10.39 -11.02
N LYS A 85 -13.94 11.19 -10.24
CA LYS A 85 -15.30 10.84 -9.78
C LYS A 85 -15.38 9.47 -9.07
N ARG A 86 -14.37 9.16 -8.26
CA ARG A 86 -14.22 7.92 -7.48
C ARG A 86 -13.92 6.66 -8.32
N GLN A 87 -13.48 6.81 -9.57
CA GLN A 87 -13.04 5.69 -10.41
C GLN A 87 -11.56 5.34 -10.22
N LEU A 88 -10.82 6.14 -9.45
CA LEU A 88 -9.43 5.91 -9.09
C LEU A 88 -9.27 6.18 -7.60
N VAL A 89 -8.73 5.23 -6.84
CA VAL A 89 -8.38 5.41 -5.44
C VAL A 89 -6.87 5.24 -5.26
N THR A 90 -6.26 6.17 -4.55
CA THR A 90 -4.91 6.03 -4.01
C THR A 90 -5.00 5.55 -2.57
N LEU A 91 -4.23 4.54 -2.21
CA LEU A 91 -4.01 4.09 -0.84
C LEU A 91 -2.57 4.33 -0.43
N PHE A 92 -2.38 4.83 0.79
CA PHE A 92 -1.06 4.98 1.38
C PHE A 92 -1.09 4.50 2.82
N SER A 93 -0.40 3.40 3.12
CA SER A 93 -0.56 2.69 4.40
C SER A 93 0.52 3.00 5.44
N ALA A 94 1.49 3.87 5.12
CA ALA A 94 2.54 4.27 6.05
C ALA A 94 2.19 5.62 6.70
N PRO A 95 1.63 5.63 7.93
CA PRO A 95 1.38 6.88 8.63
C PRO A 95 2.71 7.57 8.98
N ASN A 96 2.69 8.90 9.01
CA ASN A 96 3.87 9.71 9.27
C ASN A 96 5.05 9.37 8.35
N TYR A 97 4.80 9.35 7.03
CA TYR A 97 5.78 8.90 6.06
C TYR A 97 7.09 9.67 6.20
N CYS A 98 8.21 8.95 6.23
CA CYS A 98 9.56 9.49 6.46
C CYS A 98 9.73 10.36 7.73
N GLY A 99 8.74 10.46 8.62
CA GLY A 99 8.77 11.42 9.72
C GLY A 99 8.59 12.88 9.32
N GLU A 100 8.32 13.15 8.04
CA GLU A 100 8.19 14.50 7.47
C GLU A 100 6.74 14.88 7.15
N PHE A 101 5.91 13.87 6.85
CA PHE A 101 4.50 14.05 6.54
C PHE A 101 3.67 13.74 7.79
N ASP A 102 2.56 14.44 8.00
CA ASP A 102 1.58 14.17 9.06
C ASP A 102 0.43 13.25 8.58
N ASN A 103 0.64 12.57 7.46
CA ASN A 103 -0.36 11.73 6.82
C ASN A 103 -0.77 10.52 7.67
N ALA A 104 -2.03 10.12 7.56
CA ALA A 104 -2.51 8.84 8.04
C ALA A 104 -2.13 7.69 7.10
N GLY A 105 -2.19 6.46 7.62
CA GLY A 105 -2.18 5.24 6.84
C GLY A 105 -3.61 4.80 6.52
N GLY A 106 -3.87 4.36 5.30
CA GLY A 106 -5.16 3.80 4.88
C GLY A 106 -5.05 2.32 4.51
N MET A 107 -6.09 1.56 4.84
CA MET A 107 -6.32 0.20 4.35
C MET A 107 -7.73 0.12 3.77
N MET A 108 -7.86 -0.42 2.55
CA MET A 108 -9.16 -0.67 1.93
C MET A 108 -9.57 -2.12 2.14
N SER A 109 -10.79 -2.34 2.60
CA SER A 109 -11.44 -3.64 2.65
C SER A 109 -12.54 -3.69 1.59
N VAL A 110 -12.54 -4.75 0.78
CA VAL A 110 -13.55 -5.00 -0.25
C VAL A 110 -14.28 -6.27 0.12
N ASP A 111 -15.61 -6.19 0.23
CA ASP A 111 -16.45 -7.35 0.55
C ASP A 111 -16.96 -8.09 -0.71
N GLU A 112 -17.75 -9.13 -0.50
CA GLU A 112 -18.30 -9.99 -1.56
C GLU A 112 -19.28 -9.25 -2.49
N THR A 113 -19.80 -8.09 -2.06
CA THR A 113 -20.66 -7.21 -2.87
C THR A 113 -19.86 -6.11 -3.57
N LEU A 114 -18.53 -6.17 -3.53
CA LEU A 114 -17.60 -5.16 -4.02
C LEU A 114 -17.70 -3.82 -3.27
N MET A 115 -18.30 -3.81 -2.08
CA MET A 115 -18.37 -2.60 -1.26
C MET A 115 -16.99 -2.30 -0.67
N CYS A 116 -16.46 -1.12 -1.00
CA CYS A 116 -15.18 -0.64 -0.49
C CYS A 116 -15.37 0.16 0.81
N SER A 117 -14.67 -0.26 1.86
CA SER A 117 -14.59 0.44 3.15
C SER A 117 -13.13 0.73 3.53
N PHE A 118 -12.89 1.75 4.36
CA PHE A 118 -11.55 2.22 4.67
C PHE A 118 -11.29 2.21 6.18
N GLN A 119 -10.14 1.68 6.57
CA GLN A 119 -9.63 1.74 7.94
C GLN A 119 -8.45 2.72 7.96
N ILE A 120 -8.51 3.71 8.85
CA ILE A 120 -7.53 4.80 8.92
C ILE A 120 -6.66 4.64 10.17
N LEU A 121 -5.36 4.60 9.96
CA LEU A 121 -4.31 4.49 10.96
C LEU A 121 -3.66 5.86 11.12
N LYS A 122 -4.04 6.60 12.16
CA LYS A 122 -3.41 7.89 12.44
C LYS A 122 -1.95 7.69 12.91
N PRO A 123 -1.04 8.65 12.66
CA PRO A 123 0.28 8.67 13.27
C PRO A 123 0.20 8.45 14.78
N SER A 124 1.05 7.57 15.32
CA SER A 124 1.18 7.42 16.77
C SER A 124 2.04 8.54 17.34
N GLU A 125 1.62 9.10 18.47
CA GLU A 125 2.51 9.92 19.30
C GLU A 125 3.63 9.00 19.83
N LYS A 126 4.88 9.32 19.49
CA LYS A 126 6.06 8.47 19.65
C LYS A 126 6.11 7.71 20.99
N LYS A 127 6.15 6.37 20.94
CA LYS A 127 7.14 5.60 21.72
C LYS A 127 8.18 5.07 20.75
N ALA A 128 9.34 5.74 20.74
CA ALA A 128 10.51 5.38 19.96
C ALA A 128 10.92 3.92 20.24
N LYS A 129 10.61 2.98 19.33
CA LYS A 129 11.15 1.61 19.42
C LYS A 129 11.67 1.02 18.10
N TYR A 130 11.58 1.71 16.96
CA TYR A 130 12.25 1.27 15.75
C TYR A 130 12.94 2.45 15.06
N GLN A 131 14.12 2.80 15.57
CA GLN A 131 15.09 3.62 14.84
C GLN A 131 15.81 2.67 13.87
N TYR A 132 15.37 2.61 12.62
CA TYR A 132 16.21 2.03 11.57
C TYR A 132 17.32 3.04 11.31
N GLY A 133 18.52 2.75 11.82
CA GLY A 133 19.71 3.57 11.62
C GLY A 133 19.91 3.86 10.15
N GLY A 134 19.98 5.15 9.81
CA GLY A 134 20.04 5.63 8.45
C GLY A 134 21.25 5.07 7.69
N LEU A 135 20.98 4.49 6.53
CA LEU A 135 21.92 4.37 5.42
C LEU A 135 21.07 4.38 4.14
N ASN A 136 20.95 5.53 3.47
CA ASN A 136 20.55 5.61 2.06
C ASN A 136 20.78 7.02 1.50
N SER A 137 22.05 7.37 1.31
CA SER A 137 22.51 8.59 0.62
C SER A 137 22.49 8.46 -0.91
N GLY A 138 21.57 7.68 -1.49
CA GLY A 138 21.64 7.32 -2.91
C GLY A 138 20.33 7.04 -3.63
N ARG A 139 19.16 7.34 -3.03
CA ARG A 139 17.88 7.25 -3.76
C ARG A 139 17.52 8.60 -4.34
N PRO A 140 17.11 8.69 -5.63
CA PRO A 140 16.60 9.93 -6.19
C PRO A 140 15.40 10.40 -5.38
N VAL A 141 15.46 11.65 -4.92
CA VAL A 141 14.36 12.32 -4.21
C VAL A 141 13.26 12.60 -5.22
N THR A 142 12.00 12.34 -4.85
CA THR A 142 10.82 12.67 -5.65
C THR A 142 10.85 14.18 -5.98
N PRO A 143 10.69 14.59 -7.25
CA PRO A 143 10.73 16.01 -7.60
C PRO A 143 9.68 16.81 -6.83
N PRO A 144 10.04 17.94 -6.20
CA PRO A 144 9.08 18.77 -5.49
C PRO A 144 8.05 19.36 -6.46
N ARG A 145 6.77 19.24 -6.12
CA ARG A 145 5.67 19.87 -6.86
C ARG A 145 5.74 21.38 -6.63
N THR A 146 6.12 22.15 -7.65
CA THR A 146 6.05 23.61 -7.62
C THR A 146 4.60 24.06 -7.37
N ALA A 147 4.42 24.86 -6.33
CA ALA A 147 3.14 25.47 -5.99
C ALA A 147 2.68 26.44 -7.10
N ASN A 148 1.36 26.51 -7.30
CA ASN A 148 0.65 27.27 -8.34
C ASN A 148 1.16 28.73 -8.53
N PRO A 149 1.05 29.28 -9.76
CA PRO A 149 1.39 30.67 -10.04
C PRO A 149 0.38 31.66 -9.40
N PRO A 150 0.79 32.91 -9.11
CA PRO A 150 -0.06 33.88 -8.42
C PRO A 150 -1.20 34.39 -9.32
N LYS A 151 -2.41 34.48 -8.75
CA LYS A 151 -3.57 35.12 -9.37
C LYS A 151 -3.28 36.61 -9.57
N LYS A 152 -3.26 37.08 -10.82
CA LYS A 152 -3.33 38.51 -11.12
C LYS A 152 -4.78 38.99 -11.01
N ARG A 153 -4.98 40.05 -10.23
CA ARG A 153 -6.16 40.92 -10.26
C ARG A 153 -6.23 41.66 -11.58
#